data_AF-A0A7M2WVZ4-F1
#
_entry.id   AF-A0A7M2WVZ4-F1
#
_cell.length_a   1.000
_cell.length_b   1.000
_cell.length_c   1.000
_cell.angle_alpha   90.00
_cell.angle_beta   90.00
_cell.angle_gamma   90.00
#
_symmetry.space_group_name_H-M   'P 1'
#
loop_
_entity.id
_entity.type
_entity.pdbx_description
1 polymer ?
#
loop_
_entity_poly.entity_id
_entity_poly.type
_entity_poly.pdbx_seq_one_letter_code
_entity_poly.pdbx_strand_id
1 'polypeptide(L)'
;MPIQLDLTHGELHPMQYHPSAGWLKGKGYSEQLAKSVHIPSVDDFLSPFESHRQPWAVLHELAHAYHDRVLGFDEPRIIAAWKKFRDSGRYKSVLTSPGSMREHYGLTNEKEFFAEMTESYFGSNDFYPFVAGELKQAEPEIFELMHDIWGPLPGREKAVRKTQK
;
A
#
# COMPACT_ATOMS: atom_id res chain seq x y z
N MET A 1 12.68 -6.27 -9.71
CA MET A 1 11.47 -5.82 -10.42
C MET A 1 11.70 -4.39 -10.88
N PRO A 2 11.33 -3.99 -12.11
CA PRO A 2 11.48 -2.61 -12.56
C PRO A 2 10.49 -1.65 -11.86
N ILE A 3 10.96 -0.42 -11.61
CA ILE A 3 10.12 0.74 -11.36
C ILE A 3 10.32 1.66 -12.56
N GLN A 4 9.27 1.89 -13.34
CA GLN A 4 9.29 2.76 -14.51
C GLN A 4 8.74 4.13 -14.12
N LEU A 5 9.47 5.20 -14.45
CA LEU A 5 9.03 6.58 -14.29
C LEU A 5 9.02 7.25 -15.67
N ASP A 6 7.88 7.80 -16.04
CA ASP A 6 7.67 8.49 -17.30
C ASP A 6 7.47 10.00 -17.09
N LEU A 7 7.85 10.80 -18.08
CA LEU A 7 7.51 12.24 -18.10
C LEU A 7 5.99 12.43 -18.17
N THR A 8 5.35 11.65 -19.04
CA THR A 8 3.89 11.52 -19.19
C THR A 8 3.59 10.21 -19.92
N HIS A 9 2.45 9.59 -19.62
CA HIS A 9 1.97 8.38 -20.28
C HIS A 9 0.56 8.55 -20.88
N GLY A 10 0.29 9.74 -21.44
CA GLY A 10 -1.00 10.07 -22.03
C GLY A 10 -2.08 10.21 -20.96
N GLU A 11 -3.17 9.47 -21.11
CA GLU A 11 -4.30 9.49 -20.16
C GLU A 11 -4.08 8.61 -18.92
N LEU A 12 -2.97 7.84 -18.87
CA LEU A 12 -2.61 7.06 -17.69
C LEU A 12 -1.87 7.95 -16.70
N HIS A 13 -2.49 8.21 -15.55
CA HIS A 13 -1.92 9.08 -14.51
C HIS A 13 -1.63 8.37 -13.19
N PRO A 14 -2.56 7.59 -12.59
CA PRO A 14 -2.30 6.99 -11.28
C PRO A 14 -1.12 6.03 -11.31
N MET A 15 -0.29 6.08 -10.26
CA MET A 15 0.72 5.05 -10.01
C MET A 15 0.01 3.70 -9.93
N GLN A 16 0.62 2.67 -10.51
CA GLN A 16 0.05 1.33 -10.51
C GLN A 16 1.07 0.24 -10.75
N TYR A 17 0.85 -0.91 -10.12
CA TYR A 17 1.46 -2.17 -10.45
C TYR A 17 0.72 -2.85 -11.60
N HIS A 18 1.45 -3.33 -12.60
CA HIS A 18 0.87 -4.05 -13.74
C HIS A 18 0.98 -5.57 -13.56
N PRO A 19 -0.05 -6.29 -13.11
CA PRO A 19 0.07 -7.72 -12.82
C PRO A 19 0.22 -8.59 -14.08
N SER A 20 -0.17 -8.12 -15.26
CA SER A 20 -0.01 -8.88 -16.51
C SER A 20 -0.01 -7.99 -17.76
N ALA A 21 0.50 -8.53 -18.87
CA ALA A 21 0.49 -7.86 -20.17
C ALA A 21 -0.91 -7.72 -20.79
N GLY A 22 -1.89 -8.50 -20.36
CA GLY A 22 -3.21 -8.55 -21.01
C GLY A 22 -3.96 -7.22 -20.99
N TRP A 23 -4.01 -6.55 -19.84
CA TRP A 23 -4.64 -5.23 -19.71
C TRP A 23 -3.88 -4.16 -20.49
N LEU A 24 -2.55 -4.17 -20.41
CA LEU A 24 -1.66 -3.26 -21.14
C LEU A 24 -1.93 -3.33 -22.65
N LYS A 25 -1.90 -4.54 -23.21
CA LYS A 25 -2.22 -4.79 -24.63
C LYS A 25 -3.62 -4.30 -25.00
N GLY A 26 -4.62 -4.59 -24.17
CA GLY A 26 -6.01 -4.18 -24.40
C GLY A 26 -6.21 -2.66 -24.39
N LYS A 27 -5.33 -1.91 -23.70
CA LYS A 27 -5.31 -0.45 -23.67
C LYS A 27 -4.32 0.18 -24.65
N GLY A 28 -3.59 -0.62 -25.42
CA GLY A 28 -2.59 -0.14 -26.38
C GLY A 28 -1.27 0.31 -25.73
N TYR A 29 -1.03 -0.05 -24.46
CA TYR A 29 0.22 0.22 -23.75
C TYR A 29 1.26 -0.88 -24.01
N SER A 30 2.53 -0.56 -23.76
CA SER A 30 3.64 -1.51 -23.91
C SER A 30 3.50 -2.69 -22.95
N GLU A 31 3.46 -3.92 -23.50
CA GLU A 31 3.46 -5.16 -22.72
C GLU A 31 4.73 -5.34 -21.87
N GLN A 32 5.80 -4.58 -22.15
CA GLN A 32 7.03 -4.59 -21.35
C GLN A 32 6.86 -4.03 -19.94
N LEU A 33 5.80 -3.26 -19.69
CA LEU A 33 5.42 -2.80 -18.35
C LEU A 33 4.85 -3.93 -17.48
N ALA A 34 4.60 -5.12 -18.04
CA ALA A 34 4.10 -6.23 -17.25
C ALA A 34 5.06 -6.56 -16.10
N LYS A 35 4.47 -6.70 -14.91
CA LYS A 35 5.13 -6.94 -13.64
C LYS A 35 6.06 -5.80 -13.19
N SER A 36 5.88 -4.56 -13.65
CA SER A 36 6.55 -3.36 -13.11
C SER A 36 5.61 -2.54 -12.22
N VAL A 37 6.21 -1.75 -11.33
CA VAL A 37 5.56 -0.57 -10.76
C VAL A 37 5.76 0.57 -11.75
N HIS A 38 4.69 1.26 -12.10
CA HIS A 38 4.71 2.34 -13.08
C HIS A 38 4.26 3.64 -12.42
N ILE A 39 5.09 4.67 -12.56
CA ILE A 39 4.83 6.07 -12.22
C ILE A 39 4.64 6.81 -13.56
N PRO A 40 3.39 6.94 -14.05
CA PRO A 40 3.14 7.36 -15.42
C PRO A 40 3.36 8.85 -15.71
N SER A 41 3.43 9.67 -14.66
CA SER A 41 3.53 11.12 -14.75
C SER A 41 4.46 11.64 -13.66
N VAL A 42 5.56 12.26 -14.07
CA VAL A 42 6.50 12.89 -13.12
C VAL A 42 5.89 14.12 -12.45
N ASP A 43 5.00 14.83 -13.14
CA ASP A 43 4.33 16.02 -12.58
C ASP A 43 3.39 15.62 -11.43
N ASP A 44 2.66 14.51 -11.58
CA ASP A 44 1.81 13.98 -10.51
C ASP A 44 2.65 13.42 -9.36
N PHE A 45 3.76 12.74 -9.66
CA PHE A 45 4.70 12.23 -8.65
C PHE A 45 5.35 13.33 -7.82
N LEU A 46 5.72 14.45 -8.46
CA LEU A 46 6.33 15.61 -7.81
C LEU A 46 5.30 16.60 -7.24
N SER A 47 4.00 16.37 -7.45
CA SER A 47 2.94 17.23 -6.93
C SER A 47 3.04 17.33 -5.40
N PRO A 48 3.19 18.54 -4.83
CA PRO A 48 3.24 18.71 -3.38
C PRO A 48 1.97 18.22 -2.69
N PHE A 49 0.82 18.34 -3.37
CA PHE A 49 -0.45 17.85 -2.86
C PHE A 49 -0.48 16.32 -2.81
N GLU A 50 -0.08 15.64 -3.89
CA GLU A 50 -0.07 14.17 -3.92
C GLU A 50 1.00 13.60 -2.97
N SER A 51 2.17 14.22 -2.90
CA SER A 51 3.21 13.86 -1.92
C SER A 51 2.73 13.99 -0.47
N HIS A 52 1.88 14.99 -0.19
CA HIS A 52 1.28 15.15 1.13
C HIS A 52 0.14 14.16 1.38
N ARG A 53 -0.70 13.92 0.37
CA ARG A 53 -1.87 13.05 0.46
C ARG A 53 -1.46 11.58 0.59
N GLN A 54 -0.63 11.09 -0.35
CA GLN A 54 -0.19 9.70 -0.47
C GLN A 54 1.36 9.59 -0.48
N PRO A 55 2.03 9.92 0.65
CA PRO A 55 3.49 9.90 0.73
C PRO A 55 4.11 8.50 0.48
N TRP A 56 3.32 7.45 0.61
CA TRP A 56 3.75 6.06 0.47
C TRP A 56 3.18 5.34 -0.77
N ALA A 57 2.64 6.07 -1.76
CA ALA A 57 2.06 5.48 -2.98
C ALA A 57 3.00 4.50 -3.70
N VAL A 58 4.31 4.78 -3.74
CA VAL A 58 5.27 3.82 -4.35
C VAL A 58 5.35 2.52 -3.53
N LEU A 59 5.26 2.60 -2.20
CA LEU A 59 5.20 1.42 -1.35
C LEU A 59 3.89 0.64 -1.54
N HIS A 60 2.75 1.32 -1.74
CA HIS A 60 1.48 0.69 -2.12
C HIS A 60 1.65 -0.22 -3.34
N GLU A 61 2.23 0.31 -4.42
CA GLU A 61 2.43 -0.45 -5.64
C GLU A 61 3.47 -1.57 -5.49
N LEU A 62 4.49 -1.35 -4.67
CA LEU A 62 5.43 -2.41 -4.29
C LEU A 62 4.76 -3.50 -3.46
N ALA A 63 3.77 -3.18 -2.62
CA ALA A 63 3.00 -4.14 -1.87
C ALA A 63 2.11 -4.99 -2.79
N HIS A 64 1.47 -4.39 -3.79
CA HIS A 64 0.78 -5.16 -4.85
C HIS A 64 1.72 -6.12 -5.57
N ALA A 65 2.92 -5.67 -5.92
CA ALA A 65 3.92 -6.52 -6.54
C ALA A 65 4.37 -7.69 -5.64
N TYR A 66 4.56 -7.43 -4.34
CA TYR A 66 4.92 -8.47 -3.38
C TYR A 66 3.79 -9.49 -3.21
N HIS A 67 2.56 -9.00 -3.11
CA HIS A 67 1.36 -9.83 -3.03
C HIS A 67 1.22 -10.73 -4.25
N ASP A 68 1.41 -10.21 -5.47
CA ASP A 68 1.38 -11.02 -6.69
C ASP A 68 2.51 -12.04 -6.77
N ARG A 69 3.75 -11.62 -6.48
CA ARG A 69 4.95 -12.36 -6.88
C ARG A 69 5.53 -13.26 -5.80
N VAL A 70 5.24 -12.97 -4.54
CA VAL A 70 5.82 -13.68 -3.39
C VAL A 70 4.75 -14.42 -2.60
N LEU A 71 3.63 -13.77 -2.30
CA LEU A 71 2.55 -14.38 -1.53
C LEU A 71 1.55 -15.16 -2.40
N GLY A 72 1.29 -14.63 -3.60
CA GLY A 72 0.12 -14.99 -4.41
C GLY A 72 -1.11 -14.18 -3.99
N PHE A 73 -1.87 -13.67 -4.97
CA PHE A 73 -3.11 -12.91 -4.70
C PHE A 73 -4.22 -13.73 -4.01
N ASP A 74 -4.04 -15.04 -3.92
CA ASP A 74 -4.90 -15.99 -3.23
C ASP A 74 -4.45 -16.31 -1.79
N GLU A 75 -3.49 -15.56 -1.24
CA GLU A 75 -2.99 -15.74 0.14
C GLU A 75 -4.16 -15.72 1.16
N PRO A 76 -4.48 -16.88 1.77
CA PRO A 76 -5.72 -17.04 2.53
C PRO A 76 -5.78 -16.15 3.78
N ARG A 77 -4.64 -15.81 4.38
CA ARG A 77 -4.60 -14.94 5.58
C ARG A 77 -5.05 -13.52 5.23
N ILE A 78 -4.61 -12.98 4.10
CA ILE A 78 -5.00 -11.64 3.62
C ILE A 78 -6.49 -11.63 3.26
N ILE A 79 -6.98 -12.62 2.53
CA ILE A 79 -8.41 -12.72 2.15
C ILE A 79 -9.30 -12.79 3.41
N ALA A 80 -8.90 -13.57 4.41
CA ALA A 80 -9.67 -13.70 5.65
C ALA A 80 -9.71 -12.39 6.45
N ALA A 81 -8.58 -11.70 6.57
CA ALA A 81 -8.49 -10.40 7.23
C ALA A 81 -9.32 -9.33 6.49
N TRP A 82 -9.20 -9.26 5.16
CA TRP A 82 -9.98 -8.35 4.34
C TRP A 82 -11.49 -8.56 4.48
N LYS A 83 -11.96 -9.82 4.46
CA LYS A 83 -13.39 -10.12 4.65
C LYS A 83 -13.90 -9.59 5.99
N LYS A 84 -13.15 -9.81 7.08
CA LYS A 84 -13.49 -9.24 8.41
C LYS A 84 -13.51 -7.72 8.39
N PHE A 85 -12.47 -7.09 7.82
CA PHE A 85 -12.35 -5.64 7.68
C PHE A 85 -13.54 -5.05 6.93
N ARG A 86 -13.89 -5.62 5.77
CA ARG A 86 -15.02 -5.22 4.93
C ARG A 86 -16.36 -5.41 5.62
N ASP A 87 -16.59 -6.60 6.17
CA ASP A 87 -17.88 -6.99 6.74
C ASP A 87 -18.15 -6.29 8.08
N SER A 88 -17.13 -5.70 8.72
CA SER A 88 -17.28 -4.89 9.94
C SER A 88 -18.15 -3.64 9.73
N GLY A 89 -18.20 -3.10 8.51
CA GLY A 89 -18.87 -1.83 8.20
C GLY A 89 -18.23 -0.58 8.80
N ARG A 90 -17.16 -0.70 9.60
CA ARG A 90 -16.47 0.42 10.29
C ARG A 90 -15.81 1.40 9.32
N TYR A 91 -15.47 0.93 8.13
CA TYR A 91 -14.61 1.63 7.17
C TYR A 91 -15.38 2.32 6.02
N LYS A 92 -16.71 2.34 6.09
CA LYS A 92 -17.56 3.01 5.09
C LYS A 92 -17.43 4.54 5.10
N SER A 93 -16.92 5.11 6.18
CA SER A 93 -16.64 6.53 6.30
C SER A 93 -15.53 6.74 7.33
N VAL A 94 -14.32 7.01 6.85
CA VAL A 94 -13.13 7.26 7.66
C VAL A 94 -12.49 8.59 7.26
N LEU A 95 -11.73 9.15 8.20
CA LEU A 95 -10.94 10.35 7.93
C LEU A 95 -9.85 10.02 6.92
N THR A 96 -9.62 10.95 5.99
CA THR A 96 -8.51 10.93 5.05
C THR A 96 -7.42 11.92 5.48
N SER A 97 -6.18 11.73 5.04
CA SER A 97 -5.06 12.63 5.37
C SER A 97 -5.34 14.11 5.05
N PRO A 98 -6.08 14.49 3.99
CA PRO A 98 -6.46 15.89 3.75
C PRO A 98 -7.63 16.39 4.62
N GLY A 99 -8.21 15.55 5.47
CA GLY A 99 -9.26 15.90 6.44
C GLY A 99 -10.70 15.64 6.00
N SER A 100 -10.94 15.07 4.81
CA SER A 100 -12.29 14.71 4.36
C SER A 100 -12.70 13.32 4.85
N MET A 101 -14.00 13.06 4.95
CA MET A 101 -14.53 11.72 5.26
C MET A 101 -14.85 10.97 3.97
N ARG A 102 -14.36 9.74 3.82
CA ARG A 102 -14.58 8.90 2.62
C ARG A 102 -14.65 7.41 2.98
N GLU A 103 -15.20 6.61 2.07
CA GLU A 103 -15.07 5.15 2.15
C GLU A 103 -13.59 4.75 2.00
N HIS A 104 -13.09 3.88 2.88
CA HIS A 104 -11.70 3.47 2.86
C HIS A 104 -11.39 2.67 1.59
N TYR A 105 -10.33 3.04 0.88
CA TYR A 105 -10.01 2.41 -0.42
C TYR A 105 -9.75 0.89 -0.33
N GLY A 106 -9.21 0.41 0.79
CA GLY A 106 -9.05 -1.02 1.09
C GLY A 106 -10.35 -1.83 1.12
N LEU A 107 -11.54 -1.21 1.10
CA LEU A 107 -12.81 -1.92 0.94
C LEU A 107 -13.01 -2.48 -0.48
N THR A 108 -12.29 -1.96 -1.47
CA THR A 108 -12.44 -2.33 -2.88
C THR A 108 -12.18 -3.81 -3.13
N ASN A 109 -11.03 -4.33 -2.67
CA ASN A 109 -10.65 -5.74 -2.76
C ASN A 109 -9.49 -6.06 -1.79
N GLU A 110 -9.15 -7.34 -1.68
CA GLU A 110 -8.08 -7.83 -0.79
C GLU A 110 -6.68 -7.31 -1.16
N LYS A 111 -6.45 -6.92 -2.42
CA LYS A 111 -5.16 -6.40 -2.88
C LYS A 111 -4.95 -4.97 -2.42
N GLU A 112 -5.98 -4.12 -2.58
CA GLU A 112 -5.98 -2.75 -2.05
C GLU A 112 -5.89 -2.78 -0.53
N PHE A 113 -6.68 -3.61 0.13
CA PHE A 113 -6.58 -3.81 1.57
C PHE A 113 -5.14 -4.12 2.01
N PHE A 114 -4.46 -5.05 1.36
CA PHE A 114 -3.09 -5.39 1.73
C PHE A 114 -2.12 -4.22 1.54
N ALA A 115 -2.24 -3.49 0.43
CA ALA A 115 -1.35 -2.37 0.14
C ALA A 115 -1.58 -1.18 1.10
N GLU A 116 -2.84 -0.83 1.34
CA GLU A 116 -3.26 0.18 2.32
C GLU A 116 -2.75 -0.15 3.74
N MET A 117 -2.95 -1.39 4.21
CA MET A 117 -2.48 -1.78 5.54
C MET A 117 -0.95 -1.84 5.62
N THR A 118 -0.27 -2.08 4.49
CA THR A 118 1.20 -2.00 4.40
C THR A 118 1.70 -0.57 4.54
N GLU A 119 1.01 0.41 3.94
CA GLU A 119 1.31 1.83 4.17
C GLU A 119 1.15 2.20 5.64
N SER A 120 0.04 1.84 6.26
CA SER A 120 -0.19 2.09 7.69
C SER A 120 0.86 1.41 8.56
N TYR A 121 1.32 0.22 8.20
CA TYR A 121 2.30 -0.53 8.98
C TYR A 121 3.69 0.14 8.95
N PHE A 122 4.22 0.46 7.77
CA PHE A 122 5.58 1.00 7.65
C PHE A 122 5.68 2.52 7.74
N GLY A 123 4.63 3.23 7.37
CA GLY A 123 4.67 4.64 7.05
C GLY A 123 3.38 5.35 7.43
N SER A 124 2.79 6.03 6.45
CA SER A 124 1.55 6.80 6.58
C SER A 124 0.61 6.48 5.43
N ASN A 125 -0.58 5.99 5.74
CA ASN A 125 -1.68 5.82 4.80
C ASN A 125 -2.43 7.16 4.61
N ASP A 126 -3.13 7.33 3.49
CA ASP A 126 -4.06 8.44 3.24
C ASP A 126 -5.48 8.23 3.78
N PHE A 127 -5.81 7.05 4.31
CA PHE A 127 -7.01 6.71 5.06
C PHE A 127 -6.68 6.24 6.49
N TYR A 128 -7.56 6.56 7.45
CA TYR A 128 -7.42 6.02 8.80
C TYR A 128 -7.66 4.49 8.82
N PRO A 129 -6.81 3.69 9.47
CA PRO A 129 -5.68 4.08 10.34
C PRO A 129 -4.45 4.56 9.57
N PHE A 130 -3.92 5.72 9.95
CA PHE A 130 -2.85 6.37 9.18
C PHE A 130 -1.49 5.74 9.46
N VAL A 131 -1.20 5.36 10.70
CA VAL A 131 0.13 4.89 11.11
C VAL A 131 0.05 3.62 11.96
N ALA A 132 1.19 2.95 12.13
CA ALA A 132 1.29 1.65 12.80
C ALA A 132 0.69 1.63 14.21
N GLY A 133 0.86 2.71 14.97
CA GLY A 133 0.29 2.84 16.31
C GLY A 133 -1.24 2.83 16.29
N GLU A 134 -1.84 3.50 15.32
CA GLU A 134 -3.29 3.54 15.13
C GLU A 134 -3.81 2.21 14.58
N LEU A 135 -3.11 1.61 13.61
CA LEU A 135 -3.43 0.30 13.09
C LEU A 135 -3.46 -0.74 14.22
N LYS A 136 -2.46 -0.73 15.09
CA LYS A 136 -2.39 -1.63 16.25
C LYS A 136 -3.56 -1.45 17.23
N GLN A 137 -3.99 -0.21 17.45
CA GLN A 137 -5.11 0.08 18.37
C GLN A 137 -6.46 -0.27 17.74
N ALA A 138 -6.67 0.10 16.48
CA ALA A 138 -7.95 -0.05 15.80
C ALA A 138 -8.20 -1.48 15.32
N GLU A 139 -7.14 -2.17 14.88
CA GLU A 139 -7.14 -3.46 14.20
C GLU A 139 -5.91 -4.31 14.60
N PRO A 140 -5.82 -4.76 15.87
CA PRO A 140 -4.66 -5.50 16.36
C PRO A 140 -4.39 -6.81 15.58
N GLU A 141 -5.43 -7.52 15.12
CA GLU A 141 -5.24 -8.73 14.30
C GLU A 141 -4.58 -8.41 12.94
N ILE A 142 -4.92 -7.27 12.33
CA ILE A 142 -4.34 -6.83 11.07
C ILE A 142 -2.90 -6.37 11.28
N PHE A 143 -2.63 -5.67 12.39
CA PHE A 143 -1.26 -5.28 12.75
C PHE A 143 -0.35 -6.50 12.90
N GLU A 144 -0.80 -7.54 13.61
CA GLU A 144 -0.02 -8.77 13.78
C GLU A 144 0.13 -9.53 12.44
N LEU A 145 -0.89 -9.53 11.58
CA LEU A 145 -0.75 -10.09 10.23
C LEU A 145 0.34 -9.36 9.42
N MET A 146 0.39 -8.02 9.49
CA MET A 146 1.44 -7.25 8.81
C MET A 146 2.81 -7.56 9.39
N HIS A 147 2.92 -7.70 10.71
CA HIS A 147 4.15 -8.14 11.37
C HIS A 147 4.60 -9.53 10.90
N ASP A 148 3.70 -10.49 10.76
CA ASP A 148 4.04 -11.85 10.34
C ASP A 148 4.48 -11.92 8.88
N ILE A 149 3.94 -11.06 8.02
CA ILE A 149 4.29 -11.01 6.59
C ILE A 149 5.60 -10.24 6.37
N TRP A 150 5.73 -9.08 7.00
CA TRP A 150 6.82 -8.13 6.72
C TRP A 150 7.98 -8.21 7.72
N GLY A 151 7.77 -8.83 8.87
CA GLY A 151 8.67 -8.79 10.01
C GLY A 151 8.44 -7.59 10.91
N PRO A 152 9.20 -7.49 12.02
CA PRO A 152 9.03 -6.42 13.00
C PRO A 152 9.38 -5.05 12.43
N LEU A 153 8.65 -4.02 12.87
CA LEU A 153 8.99 -2.63 12.56
C LEU A 153 10.42 -2.29 13.04
N PRO A 154 11.15 -1.45 12.28
CA PRO A 154 12.48 -1.03 12.67
C PRO A 154 12.45 -0.30 14.02
N GLY A 155 13.12 -0.87 15.02
CA GLY A 155 13.32 -0.24 16.31
C GLY A 155 14.59 0.61 16.32
N ARG A 156 14.68 1.58 17.24
CA ARG A 156 16.00 2.14 17.60
C ARG A 156 16.87 1.02 18.15
N GLU A 157 18.10 0.89 17.67
CA GLU A 157 19.09 0.04 18.32
C GLU A 157 19.14 0.40 19.80
N LYS A 158 18.92 -0.59 20.67
CA LYS A 158 19.16 -0.40 22.09
C LYS A 158 20.67 -0.24 22.25
N ALA A 159 21.13 0.96 22.57
CA ALA A 159 22.52 1.18 22.96
C ALA A 159 22.86 0.18 24.08
N VAL A 160 23.78 -0.74 23.81
CA VAL A 160 24.30 -1.66 24.81
C VAL A 160 25.00 -0.82 25.86
N ARG A 161 24.32 -0.53 26.97
CA ARG A 161 24.97 0.05 28.16
C ARG A 161 25.93 -1.00 28.69
N LYS A 162 27.21 -0.92 28.29
CA LYS A 162 28.29 -1.61 28.98
C LYS A 162 28.36 -1.03 30.39
N THR A 163 27.79 -1.72 31.36
CA THR A 163 28.08 -1.48 32.78
C THR A 163 29.56 -1.78 33.00
N GLN A 164 30.37 -0.75 33.16
CA GLN A 164 31.71 -0.89 33.70
C GLN A 164 31.55 -1.34 35.17
N LYS A 165 32.13 -2.50 35.49
CA LYS A 165 32.40 -2.92 36.87
C LYS A 165 33.75 -2.37 37.29
#